data_AF-A0A8K0ST82-F1
#
_entry.id   AF-A0A8K0ST82-F1
#
_cell.length_a   1.000
_cell.length_b   1.000
_cell.length_c   1.000
_cell.angle_alpha   90.00
_cell.angle_beta   90.00
_cell.angle_gamma   90.00
#
_symmetry.space_group_name_H-M   'P 1'
#
loop_
_entity.id
_entity.type
_entity.pdbx_description
1 polymer ?
#
loop_
_entity_poly.entity_id
_entity_poly.type
_entity_poly.pdbx_seq_one_letter_code
_entity_poly.pdbx_strand_id
1 'polypeptide(L)'
;MGRTRVKELDFHGKAGINFTRPLTATADGKMHASYEIGFDGGFGLVHREPVHEDMAIAAFIASKFQFPIATTYKNLDRTQWEFIRGLIWNDDPSCLLFKNSTESNCEFDGLGEKFGLAFKFGSRICMTQRSHFGDLQFLHCMASCMGEDARVTRDRAIAWFEVMYKLAIGQGVTENDRLAEKFPGDFHASSEPNGDSSLRDLLLGTTPAYSGSDIPRRALGSCLHLIQDSYAVGHTLRRLLNPEDLEARDDKSYARFKPGTYAKLGSIITFHTYAGQSNRHGHYDESPDQRDPGNSNTFNQTIGARDAIEKCTKLLDLYVSKTKWEDGVADLIVKEVLALDDNATTSDSQVDERFGMPDTSNDQKLPACENSWHSGVEKRMDLESGLTCDERGDFTGSKQNKY
;
A
#
# COMPACT_ATOMS: atom_id res chain seq x y z
N MET A 1 30.09 -54.88 -21.10
CA MET A 1 30.64 -53.57 -20.68
C MET A 1 30.63 -52.64 -21.88
N GLY A 2 30.15 -51.40 -21.72
CA GLY A 2 30.18 -50.36 -22.75
C GLY A 2 28.86 -50.19 -23.53
N ARG A 3 27.96 -49.34 -23.01
CA ARG A 3 26.84 -48.79 -23.81
C ARG A 3 27.37 -47.62 -24.64
N THR A 4 27.34 -47.78 -25.95
CA THR A 4 27.60 -46.72 -26.95
C THR A 4 26.29 -46.01 -27.26
N ARG A 5 26.34 -44.68 -27.33
CA ARG A 5 25.23 -43.75 -27.61
C ARG A 5 24.71 -43.93 -29.04
N VAL A 6 23.39 -43.93 -29.19
CA VAL A 6 22.71 -43.72 -30.48
C VAL A 6 22.42 -42.22 -30.63
N LYS A 7 22.75 -41.69 -31.82
CA LYS A 7 22.47 -40.34 -32.31
C LYS A 7 21.07 -40.27 -32.95
N GLU A 8 20.44 -39.11 -32.74
CA GLU A 8 19.56 -38.29 -33.59
C GLU A 8 18.62 -38.89 -34.65
N LEU A 9 17.36 -38.41 -34.61
CA LEU A 9 16.61 -37.64 -35.63
C LEU A 9 15.11 -37.83 -35.35
N ASP A 10 14.17 -36.90 -35.48
CA ASP A 10 14.11 -35.44 -35.65
C ASP A 10 12.60 -35.15 -35.65
N PHE A 11 12.11 -34.08 -35.04
CA PHE A 11 10.89 -33.42 -35.54
C PHE A 11 10.89 -31.95 -35.12
N HIS A 12 10.99 -31.12 -36.14
CA HIS A 12 10.96 -29.66 -36.11
C HIS A 12 9.63 -29.10 -35.59
N GLY A 13 9.73 -28.05 -34.79
CA GLY A 13 8.66 -27.10 -34.49
C GLY A 13 9.26 -25.77 -34.01
N LYS A 14 9.42 -24.82 -34.94
CA LYS A 14 9.99 -23.48 -34.73
C LYS A 14 9.07 -22.60 -33.87
N ALA A 15 9.63 -21.98 -32.83
CA ALA A 15 9.38 -20.58 -32.42
C ALA A 15 10.36 -20.20 -31.31
N GLY A 16 11.60 -19.87 -31.69
CA GLY A 16 12.59 -19.29 -30.78
C GLY A 16 12.45 -17.76 -30.76
N ILE A 17 12.11 -17.20 -29.61
CA ILE A 17 12.34 -15.78 -29.31
C ILE A 17 13.67 -15.71 -28.55
N ASN A 18 14.70 -15.16 -29.20
CA ASN A 18 16.00 -14.88 -28.59
C ASN A 18 15.92 -13.60 -27.77
N PHE A 19 16.08 -13.70 -26.45
CA PHE A 19 16.35 -12.54 -25.59
C PHE A 19 17.86 -12.29 -25.49
N THR A 20 18.38 -11.38 -26.31
CA THR A 20 19.68 -10.73 -26.07
C THR A 20 19.47 -9.49 -25.19
N ARG A 21 20.04 -9.55 -23.98
CA ARG A 21 20.01 -8.65 -22.81
C ARG A 21 20.76 -7.30 -23.03
N PRO A 22 20.59 -6.26 -22.18
CA PRO A 22 20.84 -6.32 -20.73
C PRO A 22 19.68 -5.85 -19.84
N LEU A 23 18.98 -6.84 -19.30
CA LEU A 23 18.41 -6.86 -17.96
C LEU A 23 19.59 -6.82 -16.97
N THR A 24 19.54 -5.96 -15.97
CA THR A 24 20.40 -6.06 -14.79
C THR A 24 19.91 -7.21 -13.93
N ALA A 25 20.54 -8.37 -14.08
CA ALA A 25 20.45 -9.46 -13.12
C ALA A 25 21.44 -9.21 -11.99
N THR A 26 20.98 -9.29 -10.75
CA THR A 26 21.83 -9.73 -9.65
C THR A 26 22.21 -11.19 -9.88
N ALA A 27 23.35 -11.60 -9.31
CA ALA A 27 24.04 -12.86 -9.60
C ALA A 27 23.25 -14.15 -9.32
N ASP A 28 22.02 -14.06 -8.80
CA ASP A 28 21.15 -15.17 -8.42
C ASP A 28 19.90 -15.33 -9.28
N GLY A 29 19.63 -14.44 -10.24
CA GLY A 29 18.54 -14.60 -11.22
C GLY A 29 17.12 -14.42 -10.65
N LYS A 30 16.96 -13.81 -9.47
CA LYS A 30 15.66 -13.50 -8.88
C LYS A 30 15.07 -12.19 -9.45
N MET A 31 13.76 -12.20 -9.72
CA MET A 31 12.99 -11.01 -10.09
C MET A 31 12.45 -10.37 -8.80
N HIS A 32 12.79 -9.11 -8.51
CA HIS A 32 12.26 -8.36 -7.38
C HIS A 32 11.16 -7.38 -7.86
N ALA A 33 10.02 -7.34 -7.17
CA ALA A 33 9.01 -6.29 -7.31
C ALA A 33 9.26 -5.25 -6.21
N SER A 34 9.37 -3.96 -6.54
CA SER A 34 9.74 -2.88 -5.63
C SER A 34 8.55 -2.31 -4.82
N TYR A 35 7.74 -3.20 -4.23
CA TYR A 35 6.64 -2.90 -3.30
C TYR A 35 6.40 -4.11 -2.39
N GLU A 36 6.32 -3.94 -1.06
CA GLU A 36 6.74 -4.97 -0.10
C GLU A 36 5.74 -5.27 1.05
N ILE A 37 4.64 -5.97 0.74
CA ILE A 37 3.74 -6.60 1.73
C ILE A 37 4.49 -7.69 2.53
N GLY A 38 4.21 -7.82 3.83
CA GLY A 38 4.70 -8.93 4.65
C GLY A 38 4.16 -10.27 4.18
N PHE A 39 5.00 -11.09 3.53
CA PHE A 39 4.64 -12.46 3.17
C PHE A 39 5.84 -13.41 3.25
N ASP A 40 5.56 -14.63 3.70
CA ASP A 40 6.48 -15.76 3.62
C ASP A 40 6.15 -16.55 2.34
N GLY A 41 6.93 -16.37 1.29
CA GLY A 41 6.81 -17.13 0.05
C GLY A 41 7.18 -18.60 0.26
N GLY A 42 6.64 -19.49 -0.60
CA GLY A 42 6.88 -20.93 -0.53
C GLY A 42 8.34 -21.33 -0.23
N PHE A 43 8.52 -22.19 0.78
CA PHE A 43 9.80 -22.69 1.29
C PHE A 43 10.76 -21.64 1.90
N GLY A 44 10.28 -20.45 2.27
CA GLY A 44 11.11 -19.40 2.90
C GLY A 44 12.12 -18.76 1.94
N LEU A 45 11.89 -18.87 0.63
CA LEU A 45 12.78 -18.34 -0.42
C LEU A 45 12.60 -16.83 -0.68
N VAL A 46 11.49 -16.27 -0.19
CA VAL A 46 11.14 -14.84 -0.15
C VAL A 46 10.56 -14.59 1.24
N HIS A 47 11.20 -13.70 2.00
CA HIS A 47 10.73 -13.24 3.30
C HIS A 47 10.61 -11.73 3.22
N ARG A 48 9.40 -11.22 3.46
CA ARG A 48 9.16 -9.79 3.61
C ARG A 48 8.65 -9.50 4.99
N GLU A 49 9.15 -8.39 5.52
CA GLU A 49 8.89 -8.01 6.90
C GLU A 49 7.45 -7.50 7.07
N PRO A 50 6.69 -8.04 8.04
CA PRO A 50 5.28 -7.68 8.21
C PRO A 50 5.12 -6.38 9.01
N VAL A 51 5.61 -5.26 8.48
CA VAL A 51 5.63 -3.96 9.19
C VAL A 51 4.21 -3.51 9.55
N HIS A 52 3.30 -3.48 8.58
CA HIS A 52 1.91 -3.10 8.76
C HIS A 52 1.20 -4.02 9.76
N GLU A 53 1.39 -5.32 9.62
CA GLU A 53 0.76 -6.32 10.47
C GLU A 53 1.29 -6.26 11.90
N ASP A 54 2.60 -6.08 12.10
CA ASP A 54 3.19 -5.90 13.43
C ASP A 54 2.61 -4.65 14.12
N MET A 55 2.44 -3.54 13.38
CA MET A 55 1.80 -2.32 13.88
C MET A 55 0.32 -2.55 14.21
N ALA A 56 -0.41 -3.28 13.38
CA ALA A 56 -1.81 -3.61 13.63
C ALA A 56 -1.96 -4.50 14.87
N ILE A 57 -1.11 -5.53 15.01
CA ILE A 57 -1.09 -6.42 16.18
C ILE A 57 -0.76 -5.62 17.44
N ALA A 58 0.22 -4.70 17.39
CA ALA A 58 0.56 -3.83 18.51
C ALA A 58 -0.65 -2.97 18.93
N ALA A 59 -1.39 -2.43 17.95
CA ALA A 59 -2.61 -1.68 18.21
C ALA A 59 -3.71 -2.55 18.83
N PHE A 60 -3.92 -3.78 18.35
CA PHE A 60 -4.87 -4.72 18.95
C PHE A 60 -4.51 -5.05 20.40
N ILE A 61 -3.25 -5.38 20.68
CA ILE A 61 -2.75 -5.65 22.04
C ILE A 61 -3.00 -4.46 22.98
N ALA A 62 -2.78 -3.24 22.50
CA ALA A 62 -2.92 -2.01 23.28
C ALA A 62 -4.38 -1.53 23.43
N SER A 63 -5.28 -1.96 22.55
CA SER A 63 -6.69 -1.51 22.51
C SER A 63 -7.58 -2.23 23.52
N LYS A 64 -8.87 -1.91 23.53
CA LYS A 64 -9.94 -2.67 24.20
C LYS A 64 -10.29 -3.97 23.46
N PHE A 65 -9.91 -4.11 22.18
CA PHE A 65 -10.02 -5.36 21.41
C PHE A 65 -8.73 -6.19 21.61
N GLN A 66 -8.47 -6.58 22.86
CA GLN A 66 -7.16 -7.12 23.27
C GLN A 66 -6.85 -8.47 22.62
N PHE A 67 -5.93 -8.46 21.66
CA PHE A 67 -5.21 -9.69 21.31
C PHE A 67 -4.32 -10.11 22.49
N PRO A 68 -4.01 -11.41 22.64
CA PRO A 68 -3.00 -11.86 23.58
C PRO A 68 -1.67 -11.12 23.38
N ILE A 69 -1.00 -10.74 24.47
CA ILE A 69 0.27 -9.98 24.41
C ILE A 69 1.39 -10.70 23.63
N ALA A 70 1.32 -12.02 23.56
CA ALA A 70 2.26 -12.86 22.81
C ALA A 70 1.85 -13.11 21.35
N THR A 71 0.80 -12.42 20.86
CA THR A 71 0.40 -12.49 19.46
C THR A 71 1.46 -11.84 18.58
N THR A 72 1.80 -12.53 17.50
CA THR A 72 2.72 -12.12 16.44
C THR A 72 2.11 -12.53 15.11
N TYR A 73 2.60 -11.99 14.01
CA TYR A 73 2.13 -12.36 12.67
C TYR A 73 2.10 -13.89 12.44
N LYS A 74 3.04 -14.62 13.04
CA LYS A 74 3.22 -16.07 12.84
C LYS A 74 2.26 -16.96 13.63
N ASN A 75 1.48 -16.40 14.57
CA ASN A 75 0.59 -17.20 15.43
C ASN A 75 -0.86 -16.68 15.46
N LEU A 76 -1.25 -15.90 14.46
CA LEU A 76 -2.62 -15.42 14.28
C LEU A 76 -3.59 -16.58 14.02
N ASP A 77 -4.75 -16.54 14.68
CA ASP A 77 -5.86 -17.45 14.37
C ASP A 77 -6.67 -16.98 13.15
N ARG A 78 -7.59 -17.84 12.68
CA ARG A 78 -8.41 -17.56 11.48
C ARG A 78 -9.28 -16.30 11.60
N THR A 79 -9.75 -15.99 12.81
CA THR A 79 -10.56 -14.78 13.07
C THR A 79 -9.68 -13.54 13.01
N GLN A 80 -8.49 -13.58 13.62
CA GLN A 80 -7.54 -12.48 13.59
C GLN A 80 -7.05 -12.22 12.16
N TRP A 81 -6.86 -13.28 11.37
CA TRP A 81 -6.50 -13.18 9.96
C TRP A 81 -7.52 -12.42 9.10
N GLU A 82 -8.81 -12.34 9.46
CA GLU A 82 -9.74 -11.51 8.67
C GLU A 82 -9.46 -10.01 8.81
N PHE A 83 -8.93 -9.55 9.95
CA PHE A 83 -8.43 -8.17 10.07
C PHE A 83 -7.17 -7.96 9.24
N ILE A 84 -6.24 -8.91 9.29
CA ILE A 84 -4.97 -8.82 8.54
C ILE A 84 -5.21 -8.94 7.03
N ARG A 85 -6.19 -9.74 6.59
CA ARG A 85 -6.63 -9.78 5.19
C ARG A 85 -7.19 -8.45 4.72
N GLY A 86 -7.88 -7.73 5.60
CA GLY A 86 -8.32 -6.37 5.34
C GLY A 86 -7.19 -5.36 5.31
N LEU A 87 -6.22 -5.51 6.22
CA LEU A 87 -5.04 -4.66 6.30
C LEU A 87 -4.25 -4.74 4.99
N ILE A 88 -3.88 -5.95 4.57
CA ILE A 88 -3.13 -6.20 3.34
C ILE A 88 -3.94 -5.83 2.07
N TRP A 89 -5.27 -5.71 2.17
CA TRP A 89 -6.12 -5.52 1.00
C TRP A 89 -5.79 -4.23 0.24
N ASN A 90 -5.41 -3.14 0.90
CA ASN A 90 -5.09 -1.90 0.19
C ASN A 90 -3.87 -2.09 -0.74
N ASP A 91 -2.88 -2.85 -0.28
CA ASP A 91 -1.67 -3.21 -1.03
C ASP A 91 -1.91 -4.31 -2.07
N ASP A 92 -2.84 -5.23 -1.82
CA ASP A 92 -3.24 -6.28 -2.76
C ASP A 92 -4.77 -6.27 -2.98
N PRO A 93 -5.31 -5.23 -3.63
CA PRO A 93 -6.76 -5.05 -3.73
C PRO A 93 -7.41 -6.02 -4.72
N SER A 94 -6.60 -6.74 -5.48
CA SER A 94 -7.01 -7.86 -6.34
C SER A 94 -6.95 -9.22 -5.61
N CYS A 95 -6.42 -9.26 -4.38
CA CYS A 95 -6.18 -10.46 -3.57
C CYS A 95 -5.33 -11.54 -4.26
N LEU A 96 -4.33 -11.14 -5.06
CA LEU A 96 -3.48 -12.02 -5.86
C LEU A 96 -2.38 -12.72 -5.07
N LEU A 97 -2.07 -12.26 -3.85
CA LEU A 97 -1.11 -12.90 -2.96
C LEU A 97 -1.67 -14.14 -2.28
N PHE A 98 -2.99 -14.26 -2.16
CA PHE A 98 -3.62 -15.32 -1.38
C PHE A 98 -4.21 -16.40 -2.26
N LYS A 99 -4.15 -17.63 -1.76
CA LYS A 99 -4.80 -18.76 -2.40
C LYS A 99 -6.31 -18.66 -2.24
N ASN A 100 -7.05 -18.88 -3.33
CA ASN A 100 -8.49 -19.02 -3.29
C ASN A 100 -8.88 -20.39 -2.69
N SER A 101 -8.88 -20.48 -1.36
CA SER A 101 -9.17 -21.69 -0.59
C SER A 101 -10.54 -21.61 0.08
N THR A 102 -11.25 -22.73 0.15
CA THR A 102 -12.53 -22.81 0.89
C THR A 102 -12.32 -22.84 2.41
N GLU A 103 -11.16 -23.27 2.89
CA GLU A 103 -10.91 -23.60 4.30
C GLU A 103 -9.88 -22.71 4.99
N SER A 104 -9.08 -21.96 4.22
CA SER A 104 -7.98 -21.15 4.75
C SER A 104 -8.02 -19.72 4.19
N ASN A 105 -7.78 -18.74 5.05
CA ASN A 105 -7.67 -17.32 4.69
C ASN A 105 -6.24 -16.77 4.80
N CYS A 106 -5.28 -17.57 5.28
CA CYS A 106 -3.89 -17.16 5.52
C CYS A 106 -2.86 -17.83 4.59
N GLU A 107 -3.30 -18.70 3.69
CA GLU A 107 -2.41 -19.36 2.72
C GLU A 107 -2.07 -18.41 1.56
N PHE A 108 -0.78 -18.18 1.35
CA PHE A 108 -0.26 -17.45 0.20
C PHE A 108 -0.24 -18.31 -1.07
N ASP A 109 -0.49 -17.69 -2.22
CA ASP A 109 -0.41 -18.30 -3.54
C ASP A 109 1.01 -18.17 -4.11
N GLY A 110 1.82 -19.21 -3.89
CA GLY A 110 3.16 -19.31 -4.43
C GLY A 110 4.14 -18.29 -3.87
N LEU A 111 4.85 -17.58 -4.75
CA LEU A 111 5.85 -16.57 -4.42
C LEU A 111 5.35 -15.13 -4.64
N GLY A 112 4.05 -14.93 -4.85
CA GLY A 112 3.48 -13.61 -5.17
C GLY A 112 3.68 -13.19 -6.64
N GLU A 113 4.00 -14.13 -7.53
CA GLU A 113 4.27 -13.83 -8.95
C GLU A 113 3.08 -13.18 -9.66
N LYS A 114 1.84 -13.62 -9.36
CA LYS A 114 0.62 -13.02 -9.92
C LYS A 114 0.48 -11.55 -9.54
N PHE A 115 0.68 -11.25 -8.26
CA PHE A 115 0.70 -9.89 -7.75
C PHE A 115 1.81 -9.08 -8.44
N GLY A 116 3.04 -9.59 -8.46
CA GLY A 116 4.18 -8.90 -9.08
C GLY A 116 3.99 -8.62 -10.57
N LEU A 117 3.36 -9.53 -11.32
CA LEU A 117 3.00 -9.33 -12.72
C LEU A 117 1.89 -8.29 -12.88
N ALA A 118 0.83 -8.35 -12.07
CA ALA A 118 -0.25 -7.37 -12.10
C ALA A 118 0.22 -5.98 -11.67
N PHE A 119 1.18 -5.89 -10.74
CA PHE A 119 1.77 -4.65 -10.28
C PHE A 119 2.67 -3.99 -11.33
N LYS A 120 3.44 -4.76 -12.11
CA LYS A 120 4.34 -4.20 -13.13
C LYS A 120 3.69 -4.03 -14.51
N PHE A 121 2.81 -4.96 -14.86
CA PHE A 121 2.30 -5.11 -16.23
C PHE A 121 0.78 -5.32 -16.29
N GLY A 122 0.07 -5.10 -15.17
CA GLY A 122 -1.37 -5.24 -15.13
C GLY A 122 -2.08 -4.25 -16.03
N SER A 123 -3.34 -4.56 -16.36
CA SER A 123 -4.19 -3.63 -17.09
C SER A 123 -4.47 -2.39 -16.23
N ARG A 124 -4.45 -1.20 -16.84
CA ARG A 124 -4.67 0.07 -16.12
C ARG A 124 -6.04 0.14 -15.43
N ILE A 125 -7.00 -0.70 -15.84
CA ILE A 125 -8.35 -0.75 -15.26
C ILE A 125 -8.45 -1.64 -14.01
N CYS A 126 -7.44 -2.47 -13.73
CA CYS A 126 -7.47 -3.38 -12.58
C CYS A 126 -7.10 -2.63 -11.29
N MET A 127 -7.62 -3.11 -10.17
CA MET A 127 -7.38 -2.50 -8.86
C MET A 127 -5.90 -2.31 -8.53
N THR A 128 -5.06 -3.32 -8.80
CA THR A 128 -3.63 -3.25 -8.48
C THR A 128 -2.95 -2.08 -9.19
N GLN A 129 -3.25 -1.82 -10.47
CA GLN A 129 -2.69 -0.65 -11.17
C GLN A 129 -3.30 0.66 -10.66
N ARG A 130 -4.61 0.69 -10.44
CA ARG A 130 -5.32 1.91 -10.03
C ARG A 130 -4.94 2.39 -8.63
N SER A 131 -4.76 1.48 -7.67
CA SER A 131 -4.39 1.84 -6.30
C SER A 131 -2.94 2.28 -6.18
N HIS A 132 -2.00 1.70 -6.93
CA HIS A 132 -0.58 2.04 -6.77
C HIS A 132 -0.10 3.16 -7.70
N PHE A 133 -0.69 3.30 -8.89
CA PHE A 133 -0.19 4.22 -9.92
C PHE A 133 -1.24 5.17 -10.47
N GLY A 134 -2.49 4.98 -10.08
CA GLY A 134 -3.63 5.59 -10.74
C GLY A 134 -4.46 6.45 -9.81
N ASP A 135 -5.74 6.46 -10.12
CA ASP A 135 -6.76 7.31 -9.52
C ASP A 135 -7.24 6.81 -8.17
N LEU A 136 -6.86 5.62 -7.71
CA LEU A 136 -7.18 5.10 -6.39
C LEU A 136 -5.99 5.17 -5.40
N GLN A 137 -4.94 5.94 -5.70
CA GLN A 137 -3.80 6.15 -4.80
C GLN A 137 -4.16 6.70 -3.41
N PHE A 138 -5.33 7.32 -3.25
CA PHE A 138 -5.80 7.75 -1.93
C PHE A 138 -5.98 6.57 -0.94
N LEU A 139 -6.08 5.33 -1.43
CA LEU A 139 -6.08 4.11 -0.62
C LEU A 139 -4.79 3.95 0.20
N HIS A 140 -3.71 4.57 -0.26
CA HIS A 140 -2.40 4.62 0.40
C HIS A 140 -2.08 6.02 0.95
N CYS A 141 -3.08 6.88 1.13
CA CYS A 141 -2.85 8.30 1.42
C CYS A 141 -1.86 8.95 0.43
N MET A 142 -1.97 8.61 -0.85
CA MET A 142 -1.18 9.23 -1.91
C MET A 142 -2.09 9.94 -2.91
N ALA A 143 -1.61 11.05 -3.46
CA ALA A 143 -2.30 11.78 -4.51
C ALA A 143 -2.20 11.04 -5.84
N SER A 144 -3.21 11.18 -6.71
CA SER A 144 -3.23 10.47 -7.99
C SER A 144 -2.23 10.99 -9.02
N CYS A 145 -1.86 12.27 -8.90
CA CYS A 145 -0.88 12.92 -9.78
C CYS A 145 -0.24 14.13 -9.09
N MET A 146 0.91 14.58 -9.62
CA MET A 146 1.64 15.74 -9.11
C MET A 146 0.82 17.03 -9.23
N GLY A 147 0.95 17.91 -8.23
CA GLY A 147 0.22 19.18 -8.19
C GLY A 147 -1.25 19.04 -7.76
N GLU A 148 -1.70 17.84 -7.37
CA GLU A 148 -3.05 17.64 -6.81
C GLU A 148 -3.17 18.38 -5.48
N ASP A 149 -4.29 19.06 -5.29
CA ASP A 149 -4.59 19.75 -4.03
C ASP A 149 -4.75 18.71 -2.90
N ALA A 150 -4.06 18.89 -1.78
CA ALA A 150 -4.10 17.96 -0.65
C ALA A 150 -5.54 17.68 -0.15
N ARG A 151 -6.46 18.63 -0.29
CA ARG A 151 -7.87 18.43 0.08
C ARG A 151 -8.56 17.37 -0.78
N VAL A 152 -8.19 17.25 -2.05
CA VAL A 152 -8.76 16.25 -2.97
C VAL A 152 -8.39 14.84 -2.50
N THR A 153 -7.09 14.58 -2.27
CA THR A 153 -6.63 13.28 -1.77
C THR A 153 -7.26 12.96 -0.42
N ARG A 154 -7.27 13.93 0.49
CA ARG A 154 -7.83 13.79 1.83
C ARG A 154 -9.32 13.44 1.79
N ASP A 155 -10.11 14.17 1.04
CA ASP A 155 -11.57 14.00 1.03
C ASP A 155 -11.96 12.63 0.44
N ARG A 156 -11.20 12.13 -0.54
CA ARG A 156 -11.37 10.77 -1.09
C ARG A 156 -10.96 9.70 -0.08
N ALA A 157 -9.83 9.88 0.62
CA ALA A 157 -9.42 8.99 1.70
C ALA A 157 -10.46 8.94 2.84
N ILE A 158 -11.03 10.08 3.24
CA ILE A 158 -12.11 10.15 4.23
C ILE A 158 -13.36 9.40 3.74
N ALA A 159 -13.78 9.62 2.49
CA ALA A 159 -14.95 8.95 1.92
C ALA A 159 -14.81 7.43 1.92
N TRP A 160 -13.63 6.93 1.52
CA TRP A 160 -13.29 5.51 1.63
C TRP A 160 -13.37 5.00 3.06
N PHE A 161 -12.70 5.70 3.97
CA PHE A 161 -12.63 5.32 5.38
C PHE A 161 -14.03 5.26 6.00
N GLU A 162 -14.89 6.25 5.73
CA GLU A 162 -16.25 6.31 6.25
C GLU A 162 -17.06 5.09 5.83
N VAL A 163 -17.03 4.71 4.55
CA VAL A 163 -17.76 3.54 4.05
C VAL A 163 -17.24 2.26 4.67
N MET A 164 -15.91 2.07 4.73
CA MET A 164 -15.30 0.86 5.30
C MET A 164 -15.56 0.75 6.80
N TYR A 165 -15.46 1.85 7.55
CA TYR A 165 -15.75 1.85 8.97
C TYR A 165 -17.23 1.58 9.24
N LYS A 166 -18.14 2.22 8.49
CA LYS A 166 -19.58 1.96 8.59
C LYS A 166 -19.92 0.51 8.27
N LEU A 167 -19.27 -0.10 7.27
CA LEU A 167 -19.38 -1.53 6.98
C LEU A 167 -18.89 -2.38 8.16
N ALA A 168 -17.74 -2.03 8.75
CA ALA A 168 -17.16 -2.75 9.89
C ALA A 168 -18.08 -2.78 11.12
N ILE A 169 -18.81 -1.70 11.39
CA ILE A 169 -19.74 -1.62 12.52
C ILE A 169 -21.19 -1.92 12.17
N GLY A 170 -21.52 -2.11 10.89
CA GLY A 170 -22.90 -2.31 10.41
C GLY A 170 -23.77 -1.04 10.47
N GLN A 171 -23.18 0.15 10.36
CA GLN A 171 -23.89 1.43 10.37
C GLN A 171 -24.35 1.82 8.96
N GLY A 172 -25.48 1.26 8.50
CA GLY A 172 -26.12 1.69 7.25
C GLY A 172 -25.34 1.37 5.97
N VAL A 173 -24.30 0.54 6.07
CA VAL A 173 -23.55 -0.02 4.95
C VAL A 173 -23.51 -1.54 5.13
N THR A 174 -23.79 -2.27 4.05
CA THR A 174 -23.77 -3.74 4.05
C THR A 174 -22.83 -4.26 2.96
N GLU A 175 -22.37 -5.50 3.11
CA GLU A 175 -21.47 -6.12 2.14
C GLU A 175 -22.07 -6.26 0.72
N ASN A 176 -23.40 -6.20 0.59
CA ASN A 176 -24.12 -6.31 -0.68
C ASN A 176 -24.31 -4.96 -1.39
N ASP A 177 -23.94 -3.86 -0.74
CA ASP A 177 -24.08 -2.53 -1.31
C ASP A 177 -23.16 -2.38 -2.53
N ARG A 178 -23.65 -1.68 -3.57
CA ARG A 178 -22.91 -1.53 -4.84
C ARG A 178 -21.82 -0.48 -4.74
N LEU A 179 -20.70 -0.72 -5.44
CA LEU A 179 -19.58 0.21 -5.48
C LEU A 179 -19.97 1.58 -6.03
N ALA A 180 -20.76 1.64 -7.10
CA ALA A 180 -21.21 2.92 -7.68
C ALA A 180 -22.07 3.77 -6.73
N GLU A 181 -22.76 3.14 -5.77
CA GLU A 181 -23.59 3.84 -4.79
C GLU A 181 -22.75 4.41 -3.65
N LYS A 182 -21.68 3.71 -3.25
CA LYS A 182 -20.83 4.09 -2.11
C LYS A 182 -19.64 4.96 -2.52
N PHE A 183 -19.15 4.78 -3.73
CA PHE A 183 -18.00 5.48 -4.29
C PHE A 183 -18.34 6.05 -5.67
N PRO A 184 -19.25 7.03 -5.73
CA PRO A 184 -19.72 7.58 -7.00
C PRO A 184 -18.56 8.23 -7.77
N GLY A 185 -18.30 7.71 -8.97
CA GLY A 185 -17.24 8.20 -9.84
C GLY A 185 -15.90 7.48 -9.70
N ASP A 186 -15.71 6.62 -8.70
CA ASP A 186 -14.46 5.84 -8.55
C ASP A 186 -14.53 4.46 -9.23
N PHE A 187 -15.73 3.93 -9.51
CA PHE A 187 -15.90 2.62 -10.16
C PHE A 187 -16.81 2.74 -11.37
N HIS A 188 -16.19 2.74 -12.56
CA HIS A 188 -16.87 2.90 -13.85
C HIS A 188 -17.22 1.55 -14.48
N ALA A 189 -18.02 1.57 -15.54
CA ALA A 189 -18.38 0.35 -16.29
C ALA A 189 -17.15 -0.40 -16.86
N SER A 190 -16.06 0.32 -17.11
CA SER A 190 -14.80 -0.22 -17.65
C SER A 190 -13.76 -0.57 -16.58
N SER A 191 -14.01 -0.30 -15.29
CA SER A 191 -13.07 -0.67 -14.23
C SER A 191 -13.25 -2.14 -13.82
N GLU A 192 -12.22 -2.72 -13.20
CA GLU A 192 -12.26 -4.06 -12.65
C GLU A 192 -11.86 -4.03 -11.17
N PRO A 193 -12.81 -4.21 -10.22
CA PRO A 193 -14.24 -4.40 -10.42
C PRO A 193 -14.96 -3.14 -10.93
N ASN A 194 -16.18 -3.30 -11.44
CA ASN A 194 -17.00 -2.19 -11.93
C ASN A 194 -18.01 -1.72 -10.86
N GLY A 195 -18.73 -0.65 -11.17
CA GLY A 195 -19.69 -0.04 -10.26
C GLY A 195 -20.85 -0.94 -9.81
N ASP A 196 -21.18 -2.01 -10.55
CA ASP A 196 -22.24 -2.95 -10.19
C ASP A 196 -21.78 -4.06 -9.23
N SER A 197 -20.46 -4.22 -9.04
CA SER A 197 -19.92 -5.13 -8.03
C SER A 197 -20.31 -4.69 -6.61
N SER A 198 -20.32 -5.65 -5.69
CA SER A 198 -20.60 -5.38 -4.27
C SER A 198 -19.33 -5.07 -3.48
N LEU A 199 -19.48 -4.48 -2.29
CA LEU A 199 -18.37 -4.34 -1.32
C LEU A 199 -17.76 -5.71 -0.94
N ARG A 200 -18.57 -6.77 -0.92
CA ARG A 200 -18.10 -8.15 -0.74
C ARG A 200 -17.18 -8.59 -1.87
N ASP A 201 -17.58 -8.39 -3.12
CA ASP A 201 -16.78 -8.78 -4.28
C ASP A 201 -15.44 -8.04 -4.29
N LEU A 202 -15.46 -6.76 -3.95
CA LEU A 202 -14.28 -5.92 -3.80
C LEU A 202 -13.29 -6.47 -2.75
N LEU A 203 -13.77 -6.72 -1.52
CA LEU A 203 -12.92 -7.16 -0.39
C LEU A 203 -12.50 -8.63 -0.44
N LEU A 204 -13.14 -9.45 -1.28
CA LEU A 204 -12.72 -10.83 -1.55
C LEU A 204 -11.80 -10.94 -2.78
N GLY A 205 -11.93 -10.02 -3.74
CA GLY A 205 -11.15 -10.00 -4.97
C GLY A 205 -11.15 -11.36 -5.66
N THR A 206 -9.97 -11.86 -6.01
CA THR A 206 -9.78 -13.18 -6.63
C THR A 206 -9.90 -14.37 -5.67
N THR A 207 -10.24 -14.15 -4.40
CA THR A 207 -10.35 -15.19 -3.35
C THR A 207 -11.76 -15.38 -2.75
N PRO A 208 -12.83 -15.52 -3.57
CA PRO A 208 -14.20 -15.57 -3.06
C PRO A 208 -14.59 -16.89 -2.39
N ALA A 209 -13.80 -17.96 -2.51
CA ALA A 209 -14.21 -19.30 -2.09
C ALA A 209 -14.20 -19.52 -0.56
N TYR A 210 -13.51 -18.67 0.20
CA TYR A 210 -13.36 -18.86 1.64
C TYR A 210 -14.69 -18.71 2.36
N SER A 211 -15.21 -19.83 2.91
CA SER A 211 -16.55 -19.86 3.50
C SER A 211 -16.65 -19.11 4.84
N GLY A 212 -15.52 -18.87 5.50
CA GLY A 212 -15.44 -18.18 6.79
C GLY A 212 -15.16 -16.69 6.69
N SER A 213 -15.29 -16.08 5.50
CA SER A 213 -14.98 -14.66 5.28
C SER A 213 -15.80 -13.76 6.19
N ASP A 214 -15.16 -12.77 6.81
CA ASP A 214 -15.78 -11.74 7.63
C ASP A 214 -15.50 -10.37 6.99
N ILE A 215 -16.41 -9.95 6.13
CA ILE A 215 -16.28 -8.70 5.36
C ILE A 215 -16.21 -7.46 6.27
N PRO A 216 -17.02 -7.34 7.35
CA PRO A 216 -16.85 -6.27 8.33
C PRO A 216 -15.45 -6.20 8.94
N ARG A 217 -14.81 -7.34 9.28
CA ARG A 217 -13.44 -7.35 9.80
C ARG A 217 -12.41 -6.93 8.76
N ARG A 218 -12.57 -7.36 7.50
CA ARG A 218 -11.70 -6.91 6.40
C ARG A 218 -11.83 -5.41 6.16
N ALA A 219 -13.05 -4.87 6.23
CA ALA A 219 -13.27 -3.44 6.12
C ALA A 219 -12.55 -2.66 7.25
N LEU A 220 -12.59 -3.16 8.48
CA LEU A 220 -11.82 -2.57 9.58
C LEU A 220 -10.30 -2.63 9.32
N GLY A 221 -9.81 -3.76 8.79
CA GLY A 221 -8.40 -3.89 8.40
C GLY A 221 -7.98 -2.82 7.39
N SER A 222 -8.80 -2.55 6.37
CA SER A 222 -8.54 -1.50 5.37
C SER A 222 -8.48 -0.10 6.00
N CYS A 223 -9.31 0.17 7.01
CA CYS A 223 -9.20 1.40 7.80
C CYS A 223 -7.86 1.51 8.55
N LEU A 224 -7.40 0.41 9.16
CA LEU A 224 -6.11 0.41 9.86
C LEU A 224 -4.96 0.69 8.90
N HIS A 225 -4.99 0.08 7.70
CA HIS A 225 -3.98 0.30 6.67
C HIS A 225 -3.85 1.77 6.30
N LEU A 226 -4.98 2.42 6.00
CA LEU A 226 -5.00 3.83 5.64
C LEU A 226 -4.42 4.73 6.76
N ILE A 227 -4.70 4.42 8.03
CA ILE A 227 -4.06 5.12 9.15
C ILE A 227 -2.54 4.96 9.09
N GLN A 228 -2.04 3.74 8.89
CA GLN A 228 -0.61 3.45 8.87
C GLN A 228 0.10 4.18 7.73
N ASP A 229 -0.41 4.06 6.51
CA ASP A 229 0.09 4.76 5.32
C ASP A 229 0.06 6.28 5.50
N SER A 230 -0.97 6.79 6.18
CA SER A 230 -1.03 8.23 6.46
C SER A 230 0.12 8.73 7.32
N TYR A 231 0.84 7.88 8.06
CA TYR A 231 2.02 8.26 8.86
C TYR A 231 3.34 7.78 8.25
N ALA A 232 3.31 7.04 7.14
CA ALA A 232 4.50 6.64 6.42
C ALA A 232 5.10 7.84 5.66
N VAL A 233 6.39 8.09 5.85
CA VAL A 233 7.10 9.18 5.16
C VAL A 233 7.17 8.93 3.65
N GLY A 234 7.09 7.66 3.22
CA GLY A 234 6.93 7.26 1.83
C GLY A 234 5.68 7.84 1.15
N HIS A 235 4.62 8.09 1.92
CA HIS A 235 3.29 8.43 1.38
C HIS A 235 2.88 9.85 1.72
N THR A 236 3.28 10.37 2.88
CA THR A 236 2.95 11.74 3.31
C THR A 236 4.12 12.46 3.96
N LEU A 237 4.15 13.78 3.77
CA LEU A 237 4.95 14.69 4.58
C LEU A 237 4.07 15.25 5.69
N ARG A 238 4.48 15.03 6.95
CA ARG A 238 3.83 15.60 8.14
C ARG A 238 4.72 16.58 8.88
N ARG A 239 4.08 17.46 9.65
CA ARG A 239 4.76 18.36 10.58
C ARG A 239 5.46 17.55 11.67
N LEU A 240 6.79 17.63 11.74
CA LEU A 240 7.54 17.06 12.86
C LEU A 240 7.39 17.94 14.11
N LEU A 241 6.87 17.37 15.19
CA LEU A 241 6.55 18.09 16.43
C LEU A 241 7.72 18.13 17.44
N ASN A 242 8.70 17.25 17.28
CA ASN A 242 9.90 17.15 18.11
C ASN A 242 11.19 17.21 17.25
N PRO A 243 11.43 18.29 16.49
CA PRO A 243 12.61 18.41 15.65
C PRO A 243 13.93 18.34 16.44
N GLU A 244 13.91 18.63 17.73
CA GLU A 244 15.05 18.49 18.63
C GLU A 244 15.50 17.04 18.84
N ASP A 245 14.62 16.06 18.62
CA ASP A 245 14.93 14.63 18.74
C ASP A 245 15.47 14.02 17.44
N LEU A 246 15.36 14.76 16.33
CA LEU A 246 15.96 14.39 15.06
C LEU A 246 17.49 14.44 15.19
N GLU A 247 18.15 13.32 14.97
CA GLU A 247 19.60 13.22 14.87
C GLU A 247 20.04 13.62 13.44
N ALA A 248 21.35 13.60 13.18
CA ALA A 248 21.86 13.63 11.82
C ALA A 248 21.28 12.47 11.00
N ARG A 249 21.10 12.71 9.70
CA ARG A 249 20.78 11.66 8.73
C ARG A 249 21.87 10.59 8.73
N ASP A 250 21.49 9.34 8.45
CA ASP A 250 22.43 8.23 8.38
C ASP A 250 23.36 8.30 7.14
N ASP A 251 24.19 7.27 6.97
CA ASP A 251 25.13 7.16 5.83
C ASP A 251 24.43 7.08 4.47
N LYS A 252 23.15 6.69 4.44
CA LYS A 252 22.28 6.66 3.27
C LYS A 252 21.36 7.90 3.20
N SER A 253 21.64 8.89 4.03
CA SER A 253 20.91 10.15 4.13
C SER A 253 19.45 9.99 4.60
N TYR A 254 19.07 8.89 5.27
CA TYR A 254 17.74 8.74 5.86
C TYR A 254 17.66 9.41 7.22
N ALA A 255 16.48 9.95 7.54
CA ALA A 255 16.21 10.56 8.84
C ALA A 255 16.36 9.53 9.98
N ARG A 256 16.97 9.95 11.10
CA ARG A 256 17.16 9.12 12.30
C ARG A 256 16.82 9.92 13.55
N PHE A 257 16.29 9.25 14.56
CA PHE A 257 15.98 9.85 15.87
C PHE A 257 16.96 9.37 16.94
N LYS A 258 17.21 10.22 17.94
CA LYS A 258 18.09 9.90 19.07
C LYS A 258 17.67 8.58 19.74
N PRO A 259 18.61 7.79 20.29
CA PRO A 259 18.28 6.55 20.99
C PRO A 259 17.20 6.74 22.05
N GLY A 260 16.17 5.88 22.02
CA GLY A 260 15.04 5.92 22.95
C GLY A 260 13.97 6.98 22.62
N THR A 261 14.17 7.80 21.60
CA THR A 261 13.17 8.74 21.07
C THR A 261 12.58 8.23 19.76
N TYR A 262 11.53 8.89 19.27
CA TYR A 262 10.85 8.57 18.01
C TYR A 262 10.21 9.83 17.43
N ALA A 263 9.89 9.82 16.14
CA ALA A 263 9.18 10.92 15.49
C ALA A 263 7.78 11.11 16.07
N LYS A 264 7.41 12.35 16.41
CA LYS A 264 6.03 12.74 16.70
C LYS A 264 5.49 13.55 15.52
N LEU A 265 4.56 12.97 14.80
CA LEU A 265 4.04 13.52 13.55
C LEU A 265 2.68 14.19 13.76
N GLY A 266 2.59 15.46 13.39
CA GLY A 266 1.38 16.27 13.42
C GLY A 266 0.57 16.18 12.14
N SER A 267 0.02 17.33 11.73
CA SER A 267 -0.80 17.46 10.52
C SER A 267 -0.02 17.19 9.23
N ILE A 268 -0.74 16.71 8.22
CA ILE A 268 -0.26 16.46 6.86
C ILE A 268 -0.01 17.78 6.16
N ILE A 269 1.19 17.95 5.64
CA ILE A 269 1.60 19.06 4.79
C ILE A 269 1.43 18.67 3.32
N THR A 270 1.80 17.44 2.94
CA THR A 270 1.77 16.97 1.55
C THR A 270 1.33 15.51 1.51
N PHE A 271 0.42 15.17 0.60
CA PHE A 271 0.26 13.79 0.13
C PHE A 271 1.17 13.60 -1.08
N HIS A 272 2.07 12.64 -1.01
CA HIS A 272 2.99 12.38 -2.12
C HIS A 272 2.28 11.64 -3.25
N THR A 273 2.91 11.59 -4.41
CA THR A 273 2.48 10.81 -5.57
C THR A 273 3.48 9.73 -5.83
N TYR A 274 3.02 8.50 -6.08
CA TYR A 274 3.92 7.40 -6.36
C TYR A 274 4.68 7.60 -7.70
N ALA A 275 4.04 8.27 -8.65
CA ALA A 275 4.67 8.66 -9.90
C ALA A 275 5.83 9.65 -9.66
N GLY A 276 7.02 9.30 -10.12
CA GLY A 276 8.21 10.15 -10.02
C GLY A 276 8.92 10.11 -8.66
N GLN A 277 8.51 9.24 -7.73
CA GLN A 277 9.23 9.04 -6.48
C GLN A 277 10.60 8.39 -6.71
N SER A 278 11.55 8.74 -5.86
CA SER A 278 12.85 8.08 -5.83
C SER A 278 12.73 6.68 -5.23
N ASN A 279 13.80 5.88 -5.32
CA ASN A 279 13.90 4.57 -4.68
C ASN A 279 13.86 4.62 -3.13
N ARG A 280 13.73 5.83 -2.54
CA ARG A 280 13.64 6.06 -1.10
C ARG A 280 12.28 5.67 -0.52
N HIS A 281 11.25 5.59 -1.36
CA HIS A 281 9.91 5.15 -0.96
C HIS A 281 9.96 3.82 -0.18
N GLY A 282 10.59 2.78 -0.75
CA GLY A 282 10.66 1.46 -0.12
C GLY A 282 11.38 1.45 1.24
N HIS A 283 12.26 2.41 1.53
CA HIS A 283 12.89 2.48 2.85
C HIS A 283 11.90 2.85 3.97
N TYR A 284 10.84 3.58 3.65
CA TYR A 284 9.85 4.03 4.63
C TYR A 284 8.62 3.11 4.71
N ASP A 285 8.54 2.14 3.80
CA ASP A 285 7.53 1.07 3.79
C ASP A 285 8.12 -0.25 4.34
N GLU A 286 9.44 -0.32 4.50
CA GLU A 286 10.17 -1.43 5.11
C GLU A 286 10.86 -1.01 6.41
N SER A 287 11.25 -1.98 7.22
CA SER A 287 12.20 -1.75 8.29
C SER A 287 12.99 -3.04 8.51
N PRO A 288 14.34 -3.00 8.50
CA PRO A 288 15.16 -4.16 8.83
C PRO A 288 15.25 -4.41 10.34
N ASP A 289 14.63 -3.55 11.14
CA ASP A 289 14.69 -3.62 12.59
C ASP A 289 13.69 -4.63 13.10
N GLN A 290 14.15 -5.50 14.00
CA GLN A 290 13.26 -6.46 14.65
C GLN A 290 12.19 -5.73 15.47
N ARG A 291 10.93 -5.95 15.11
CA ARG A 291 9.77 -5.44 15.84
C ARG A 291 9.16 -6.54 16.71
N ASP A 292 8.69 -6.13 17.89
CA ASP A 292 7.91 -6.95 18.81
C ASP A 292 6.59 -6.22 19.07
N PRO A 293 5.46 -6.72 18.54
CA PRO A 293 4.15 -6.11 18.75
C PRO A 293 3.77 -5.92 20.23
N GLY A 294 4.29 -6.76 21.13
CA GLY A 294 4.09 -6.63 22.58
C GLY A 294 4.92 -5.51 23.23
N ASN A 295 5.88 -4.93 22.50
CA ASN A 295 6.78 -3.90 22.99
C ASN A 295 6.88 -2.73 22.02
N SER A 296 6.06 -1.71 22.26
CA SER A 296 6.00 -0.49 21.45
C SER A 296 7.36 0.20 21.22
N ASN A 297 8.34 0.06 22.10
CA ASN A 297 9.65 0.71 21.94
C ASN A 297 10.46 0.14 20.77
N THR A 298 10.15 -1.07 20.32
CA THR A 298 10.79 -1.69 19.15
C THR A 298 10.42 -0.99 17.83
N PHE A 299 9.35 -0.18 17.82
CA PHE A 299 8.91 0.59 16.66
C PHE A 299 9.53 2.00 16.59
N ASN A 300 10.42 2.38 17.53
CA ASN A 300 10.93 3.74 17.60
C ASN A 300 11.76 4.16 16.37
N GLN A 301 12.39 3.20 15.68
CA GLN A 301 13.18 3.45 14.47
C GLN A 301 12.34 3.47 13.19
N THR A 302 11.14 2.88 13.20
CA THR A 302 10.18 2.98 12.10
C THR A 302 9.43 4.30 12.22
N ILE A 303 9.88 5.31 11.47
CA ILE A 303 9.32 6.68 11.55
C ILE A 303 7.82 6.64 11.26
N GLY A 304 7.02 7.24 12.15
CA GLY A 304 5.56 7.28 12.07
C GLY A 304 4.84 6.08 12.70
N ALA A 305 5.52 4.95 12.92
CA ALA A 305 4.87 3.74 13.42
C ALA A 305 4.23 3.92 14.81
N ARG A 306 4.88 4.66 15.70
CA ARG A 306 4.36 4.95 17.05
C ARG A 306 3.03 5.72 17.01
N ASP A 307 2.94 6.74 16.17
CA ASP A 307 1.72 7.55 16.02
C ASP A 307 0.61 6.73 15.32
N ALA A 308 0.95 5.98 14.27
CA ALA A 308 0.01 5.08 13.60
C ALA A 308 -0.56 4.01 14.55
N ILE A 309 0.27 3.38 15.38
CA ILE A 309 -0.18 2.42 16.41
C ILE A 309 -1.14 3.11 17.39
N GLU A 310 -0.81 4.32 17.87
CA GLU A 310 -1.70 5.08 18.76
C GLU A 310 -3.06 5.34 18.10
N LYS A 311 -3.09 5.82 16.85
CA LYS A 311 -4.34 6.14 16.15
C LYS A 311 -5.15 4.90 15.81
N CYS A 312 -4.49 3.80 15.40
CA CYS A 312 -5.12 2.50 15.23
C CYS A 312 -5.74 2.01 16.54
N THR A 313 -5.03 2.16 17.67
CA THR A 313 -5.54 1.79 19.00
C THR A 313 -6.82 2.57 19.34
N LYS A 314 -6.84 3.89 19.09
CA LYS A 314 -8.04 4.72 19.28
C LYS A 314 -9.20 4.27 18.39
N LEU A 315 -8.94 3.97 17.11
CA LEU A 315 -9.98 3.47 16.20
C LEU A 315 -10.56 2.14 16.70
N LEU A 316 -9.71 1.21 17.13
CA LEU A 316 -10.13 -0.09 17.67
C LEU A 316 -11.01 0.07 18.90
N ASP A 317 -10.70 1.01 19.79
CA ASP A 317 -11.53 1.34 20.95
C ASP A 317 -12.92 1.86 20.56
N LEU A 318 -12.99 2.70 19.52
CA LEU A 318 -14.25 3.19 18.95
C LEU A 318 -15.04 2.06 18.27
N TYR A 319 -14.34 1.18 17.54
CA TYR A 319 -14.93 0.00 16.92
C TYR A 319 -15.54 -0.98 17.94
N VAL A 320 -14.83 -1.26 19.04
CA VAL A 320 -15.35 -2.07 20.17
C VAL A 320 -16.60 -1.45 20.74
N SER A 321 -16.60 -0.13 20.89
CA SER A 321 -17.72 0.64 21.43
C SER A 321 -18.87 0.78 20.43
N LYS A 322 -18.69 0.31 19.18
CA LYS A 322 -19.60 0.54 18.05
C LYS A 322 -19.98 2.02 17.90
N THR A 323 -19.01 2.91 18.19
CA THR A 323 -19.22 4.36 18.06
C THR A 323 -19.55 4.68 16.62
N LYS A 324 -20.65 5.40 16.39
CA LYS A 324 -21.04 5.81 15.04
C LYS A 324 -20.05 6.80 14.47
N TRP A 325 -20.03 6.91 13.15
CA TRP A 325 -19.17 7.84 12.42
C TRP A 325 -19.21 9.26 13.00
N GLU A 326 -20.41 9.81 13.11
CA GLU A 326 -20.71 11.16 13.58
C GLU A 326 -20.45 11.39 15.08
N ASP A 327 -20.40 10.32 15.88
CA ASP A 327 -20.30 10.40 17.35
C ASP A 327 -18.84 10.44 17.86
N GLY A 328 -17.86 10.44 16.96
CA GLY A 328 -16.45 10.64 17.33
C GLY A 328 -15.41 10.08 16.36
N VAL A 329 -15.79 9.15 15.48
CA VAL A 329 -14.85 8.54 14.52
C VAL A 329 -14.46 9.55 13.45
N ALA A 330 -15.43 10.33 12.95
CA ALA A 330 -15.17 11.42 12.01
C ALA A 330 -14.17 12.43 12.60
N ASP A 331 -14.27 12.75 13.89
CA ASP A 331 -13.33 13.65 14.56
C ASP A 331 -11.91 13.06 14.63
N LEU A 332 -11.77 11.79 15.00
CA LEU A 332 -10.48 11.09 14.96
C LEU A 332 -9.85 11.16 13.56
N ILE A 333 -10.63 10.86 12.52
CA ILE A 333 -10.10 10.78 11.15
C ILE A 333 -9.82 12.16 10.57
N VAL A 334 -10.74 13.12 10.70
CA VAL A 334 -10.61 14.44 10.06
C VAL A 334 -9.67 15.37 10.83
N LYS A 335 -9.67 15.30 12.16
CA LYS A 335 -8.94 16.27 13.02
C LYS A 335 -7.63 15.73 13.59
N GLU A 336 -7.40 14.41 13.59
CA GLU A 336 -6.14 13.84 14.06
C GLU A 336 -5.39 13.10 12.94
N VAL A 337 -6.01 12.09 12.31
CA VAL A 337 -5.32 11.24 11.33
C VAL A 337 -5.04 12.04 10.06
N LEU A 338 -6.07 12.56 9.38
CA LEU A 338 -5.96 13.24 8.09
C LEU A 338 -6.04 14.77 8.22
N ALA A 339 -5.66 15.29 9.39
CA ALA A 339 -5.61 16.74 9.62
C ALA A 339 -4.62 17.40 8.66
N LEU A 340 -5.04 18.45 7.96
CA LEU A 340 -4.16 19.24 7.10
C LEU A 340 -3.49 20.37 7.89
N ASP A 341 -2.22 20.61 7.61
CA ASP A 341 -1.49 21.79 8.06
C ASP A 341 -2.09 23.04 7.37
N ASP A 342 -2.10 24.18 8.07
CA ASP A 342 -2.58 25.45 7.49
C ASP A 342 -1.78 25.85 6.24
N ASN A 343 -0.56 25.34 6.10
CA ASN A 343 0.30 25.53 4.94
C ASN A 343 0.46 24.25 4.11
N ALA A 344 -0.58 23.41 4.03
CA ALA A 344 -0.59 22.24 3.17
C ALA A 344 -0.25 22.64 1.72
N THR A 345 0.64 21.86 1.10
CA THR A 345 1.09 22.09 -0.28
C THR A 345 0.35 21.18 -1.24
N THR A 346 0.49 21.47 -2.53
CA THR A 346 0.13 20.49 -3.57
C THR A 346 1.03 19.26 -3.51
N SER A 347 0.57 18.16 -4.10
CA SER A 347 1.28 16.88 -4.12
C SER A 347 2.59 16.93 -4.92
N ASP A 348 3.57 16.14 -4.47
CA ASP A 348 4.88 16.01 -5.11
C ASP A 348 5.38 14.56 -5.04
N SER A 349 6.60 14.33 -5.54
CA SER A 349 7.25 13.02 -5.49
C SER A 349 8.49 12.98 -4.57
N GLN A 350 8.62 13.95 -3.66
CA GLN A 350 9.72 14.01 -2.69
C GLN A 350 9.31 13.22 -1.46
N VAL A 351 10.10 12.22 -1.06
CA VAL A 351 9.75 11.33 0.04
C VAL A 351 10.13 11.96 1.38
N ASP A 352 11.41 12.18 1.61
CA ASP A 352 11.91 12.65 2.91
C ASP A 352 12.85 13.84 2.79
N GLU A 353 13.04 14.39 1.59
CA GLU A 353 13.97 15.48 1.31
C GLU A 353 13.63 16.72 2.16
N ARG A 354 12.34 16.96 2.43
CA ARG A 354 11.82 18.06 3.27
C ARG A 354 11.56 17.65 4.72
N PHE A 355 11.72 16.38 5.09
CA PHE A 355 11.37 15.88 6.41
C PHE A 355 12.19 16.58 7.51
N GLY A 356 11.50 17.10 8.54
CA GLY A 356 12.10 17.79 9.67
C GLY A 356 12.58 19.22 9.39
N MET A 357 12.40 19.75 8.17
CA MET A 357 12.74 21.14 7.88
C MET A 357 11.72 22.11 8.50
N PRO A 358 12.15 23.30 8.96
CA PRO A 358 11.24 24.29 9.54
C PRO A 358 10.32 24.92 8.48
N ASP A 359 10.80 25.10 7.24
CA ASP A 359 10.04 25.61 6.10
C ASP A 359 9.77 24.48 5.10
N THR A 360 8.78 23.67 5.44
CA THR A 360 8.23 22.63 4.56
C THR A 360 7.17 23.18 3.61
N SER A 361 6.79 24.45 3.73
CA SER A 361 5.64 25.07 3.07
C SER A 361 5.92 25.68 1.69
N ASN A 362 7.15 25.59 1.18
CA ASN A 362 7.48 26.13 -0.14
C ASN A 362 6.77 25.32 -1.23
N ASP A 363 5.54 25.73 -1.53
CA ASP A 363 4.70 25.27 -2.63
C ASP A 363 5.44 25.58 -3.93
N GLN A 364 6.20 24.62 -4.45
CA GLN A 364 6.52 24.64 -5.86
C GLN A 364 5.20 24.43 -6.57
N LYS A 365 4.59 25.53 -7.04
CA LYS A 365 3.42 25.48 -7.92
C LYS A 365 3.80 24.73 -9.19
N LEU A 366 3.68 23.42 -9.10
CA LEU A 366 3.76 22.53 -10.23
C LEU A 366 2.47 22.74 -11.04
N PRO A 367 2.54 22.71 -12.38
CA PRO A 367 1.35 22.85 -13.19
C PRO A 367 0.30 21.83 -12.74
N ALA A 368 -0.92 22.33 -12.53
CA ALA A 368 -2.05 21.50 -12.13
C ALA A 368 -2.16 20.32 -13.10
N CYS A 369 -2.30 19.12 -12.54
CA CYS A 369 -2.54 17.90 -13.27
C CYS A 369 -3.70 18.10 -14.27
N GLU A 370 -3.44 17.94 -15.57
CA GLU A 370 -4.51 17.76 -16.53
C GLU A 370 -5.19 16.43 -16.18
N ASN A 371 -6.46 16.52 -15.81
CA ASN A 371 -7.35 15.45 -15.34
C ASN A 371 -7.42 14.23 -16.26
N SER A 372 -6.33 13.47 -16.37
CA SER A 372 -6.38 12.14 -16.93
C SER A 372 -5.67 11.20 -15.97
N TRP A 373 -6.47 10.28 -15.41
CA TRP A 373 -6.04 9.02 -14.82
C TRP A 373 -4.92 8.31 -15.63
N HIS A 374 -4.79 8.62 -16.92
CA HIS A 374 -3.77 8.09 -17.84
C HIS A 374 -2.36 8.66 -17.57
N SER A 375 -2.25 9.94 -17.23
CA SER A 375 -0.97 10.67 -17.20
C SER A 375 -0.01 10.28 -16.07
N GLY A 376 -0.54 9.88 -14.90
CA GLY A 376 0.26 9.40 -13.76
C GLY A 376 0.90 8.04 -14.02
N VAL A 377 0.14 7.13 -14.66
CA VAL A 377 0.58 5.79 -15.04
C VAL A 377 1.64 5.84 -16.16
N GLU A 378 1.46 6.72 -17.15
CA GLU A 378 2.39 6.90 -18.28
C GLU A 378 3.80 7.29 -17.83
N LYS A 379 3.92 8.28 -16.93
CA LYS A 379 5.22 8.79 -16.50
C LYS A 379 6.09 7.75 -15.81
N ARG A 380 5.51 6.81 -15.06
CA ARG A 380 6.30 5.78 -14.34
C ARG A 380 6.52 4.53 -15.18
N MET A 381 5.54 4.11 -15.99
CA MET A 381 5.77 3.02 -16.94
C MET A 381 6.88 3.38 -17.93
N ASP A 382 6.94 4.63 -18.40
CA ASP A 382 8.02 5.09 -19.28
C ASP A 382 9.40 5.04 -18.59
N LEU A 383 9.46 5.40 -17.30
CA LEU A 383 10.69 5.36 -16.49
C LEU A 383 11.15 3.94 -16.14
N GLU A 384 10.23 3.01 -15.87
CA GLU A 384 10.56 1.64 -15.47
C GLU A 384 10.68 0.67 -16.66
N SER A 385 9.99 0.92 -17.78
CA SER A 385 10.01 0.07 -18.97
C SER A 385 11.01 0.50 -20.05
N GLY A 386 11.47 1.77 -20.02
CA GLY A 386 12.29 2.34 -21.08
C GLY A 386 11.57 2.43 -22.44
N LEU A 387 10.25 2.29 -22.46
CA LEU A 387 9.40 2.37 -23.64
C LEU A 387 8.44 3.55 -23.47
N THR A 388 8.30 4.37 -24.51
CA THR A 388 7.32 5.46 -24.59
C THR A 388 6.07 4.99 -25.34
N CYS A 389 4.86 5.30 -24.84
CA CYS A 389 3.61 5.07 -25.56
C CYS A 389 3.13 6.33 -26.32
N ASP A 390 2.70 6.17 -27.58
CA ASP A 390 1.97 7.19 -28.35
C ASP A 390 0.50 7.27 -27.88
N GLU A 391 -0.16 8.42 -28.08
CA GLU A 391 -1.59 8.72 -27.84
C GLU A 391 -2.59 7.67 -28.40
N ARG A 392 -2.14 6.72 -29.24
CA ARG A 392 -2.92 5.58 -29.77
C ARG A 392 -2.65 4.23 -29.08
N GLY A 393 -1.81 4.16 -28.06
CA GLY A 393 -1.53 2.93 -27.32
C GLY A 393 -0.57 1.95 -28.01
N ASP A 394 0.15 2.40 -29.05
CA ASP A 394 1.19 1.59 -29.71
C ASP A 394 2.57 1.85 -29.10
N PHE A 395 3.28 0.77 -28.77
CA PHE A 395 4.65 0.82 -28.23
C PHE A 395 5.65 1.03 -29.37
N THR A 396 6.40 2.13 -29.34
CA THR A 396 7.53 2.34 -30.26
C THR A 396 8.83 2.50 -29.47
N GLY A 397 9.83 1.66 -29.76
CA GLY A 397 11.12 1.73 -29.09
C GLY A 397 11.97 2.88 -29.64
N SER A 398 12.28 3.87 -28.82
CA SER A 398 13.24 4.91 -29.21
C SER A 398 14.67 4.44 -28.90
N LYS A 399 15.47 4.21 -29.95
CA LYS A 399 16.93 4.11 -29.81
C LYS A 399 17.50 5.52 -29.78
N GLN A 400 17.76 6.07 -28.60
CA GLN A 400 18.75 7.15 -28.49
C GLN A 400 20.12 6.56 -28.16
N ASN A 401 20.92 6.36 -29.21
CA ASN A 401 22.38 6.30 -29.07
C ASN A 401 22.85 7.67 -28.58
N LYS A 402 23.48 7.73 -27.40
CA LYS A 402 24.43 8.79 -27.09
C LYS A 402 25.70 8.19 -26.51
N TYR A 403 26.79 8.60 -27.13
CA TYR A 403 28.19 8.39 -26.74
C TYR A 403 28.51 9.03 -25.39
#